data_AF-A0A9X1QPL4-F1
#
_entry.id   AF-A0A9X1QPL4-F1
#
_cell.length_a   1.000
_cell.length_b   1.000
_cell.length_c   1.000
_cell.angle_alpha   90.00
_cell.angle_beta   90.00
_cell.angle_gamma   90.00
#
_symmetry.space_group_name_H-M   'P 1'
#
loop_
_entity.id
_entity.type
_entity.pdbx_description
1 polymer ?
#
loop_
_entity_poly.entity_id
_entity_poly.type
_entity_poly.pdbx_seq_one_letter_code
_entity_poly.pdbx_strand_id
1 'polypeptide(L)'
;MRIAVVVFAALALVPAVAAAEVKKTDNKDPNRIICEKQEVVGSRLATKKICMTAAEWDDRKREDREAIDKGQRQARGPSGS
;
A
#
# COMPACT_ATOMS: atom_id res chain seq x y z
N MET A 1 -17.06 6.16 53.30
CA MET A 1 -16.40 5.06 54.05
C MET A 1 -17.08 3.76 53.63
N ARG A 2 -16.30 2.73 53.23
CA ARG A 2 -16.74 1.42 52.70
C ARG A 2 -17.20 1.52 51.23
N ILE A 3 -16.61 0.83 50.25
CA ILE A 3 -16.38 -0.62 50.20
C ILE A 3 -15.01 -0.93 49.58
N ALA A 4 -14.38 -1.93 50.18
CA ALA A 4 -13.10 -2.52 49.82
C ALA A 4 -13.25 -3.51 48.66
N VAL A 5 -12.21 -3.55 47.81
CA VAL A 5 -11.53 -4.73 47.25
C VAL A 5 -12.41 -5.86 46.71
N VAL A 6 -12.33 -6.11 45.40
CA VAL A 6 -12.10 -7.46 44.88
C VAL A 6 -11.10 -7.39 43.73
N VAL A 7 -9.87 -7.79 44.03
CA VAL A 7 -8.86 -8.19 43.06
C VAL A 7 -9.38 -9.42 42.33
N PHE A 8 -9.72 -9.29 41.04
CA PHE A 8 -10.00 -10.43 40.18
C PHE A 8 -8.68 -10.90 39.56
N ALA A 9 -7.96 -11.71 40.32
CA ALA A 9 -6.91 -12.58 39.80
C ALA A 9 -7.56 -13.89 39.36
N ALA A 10 -7.49 -14.21 38.06
CA ALA A 10 -7.03 -15.51 37.55
C ALA A 10 -7.53 -15.80 36.12
N LEU A 11 -6.65 -16.48 35.37
CA LEU A 11 -6.90 -17.38 34.24
C LEU A 11 -7.26 -16.78 32.87
N ALA A 12 -6.23 -16.61 32.05
CA ALA A 12 -6.14 -17.39 30.81
C ALA A 12 -4.68 -17.49 30.36
N LEU A 13 -4.09 -18.68 30.51
CA LEU A 13 -2.94 -19.06 29.67
C LEU A 13 -3.45 -19.08 28.23
N VAL A 14 -3.09 -18.06 27.45
CA VAL A 14 -3.28 -18.07 26.00
C VAL A 14 -2.16 -18.95 25.43
N PRO A 15 -2.47 -20.04 24.71
CA PRO A 15 -1.43 -20.84 24.08
C PRO A 15 -0.73 -19.95 23.05
N ALA A 16 0.61 -19.98 23.09
CA ALA A 16 1.45 -19.34 22.10
C ALA A 16 1.01 -19.82 20.71
N VAL A 17 0.37 -18.92 19.96
CA VAL A 17 0.06 -19.14 18.56
C VAL A 17 1.40 -19.32 17.86
N ALA A 18 1.61 -20.53 17.34
CA ALA A 18 2.72 -20.87 16.48
C ALA A 18 2.91 -19.75 15.46
N ALA A 19 4.05 -19.08 15.52
CA ALA A 19 4.48 -18.19 14.47
C ALA A 19 4.66 -19.06 13.23
N ALA A 20 3.61 -19.14 12.41
CA ALA A 20 3.73 -19.56 11.04
C ALA A 20 4.77 -18.63 10.43
N GLU A 21 5.98 -19.15 10.27
CA GLU A 21 7.06 -18.57 9.50
C GLU A 21 6.55 -18.45 8.06
N VAL A 22 5.86 -17.34 7.80
CA VAL A 22 5.52 -16.90 6.46
C VAL A 22 6.85 -16.72 5.77
N LYS A 23 7.24 -17.73 5.00
CA LYS A 23 8.31 -17.66 4.01
C LYS A 23 8.04 -16.39 3.23
N LYS A 24 8.78 -15.32 3.54
CA LYS A 24 8.76 -14.08 2.77
C LYS A 24 9.21 -14.47 1.38
N THR A 25 8.24 -14.66 0.49
CA THR A 25 8.52 -14.75 -0.94
C THR A 25 9.33 -13.52 -1.27
N ASP A 26 10.51 -13.74 -1.82
CA ASP A 26 11.49 -12.68 -2.04
C ASP A 26 10.82 -11.62 -2.93
N ASN A 27 10.35 -10.56 -2.28
CA ASN A 27 9.48 -9.55 -2.87
C ASN A 27 10.30 -8.61 -3.78
N LYS A 28 11.46 -9.06 -4.25
CA LYS A 28 12.48 -8.27 -4.95
C LYS A 28 12.75 -8.78 -6.36
N ASP A 29 12.14 -9.89 -6.80
CA ASP A 29 12.30 -10.32 -8.19
C ASP A 29 11.68 -9.26 -9.14
N PRO A 30 12.51 -8.56 -9.95
CA PRO A 30 12.03 -7.54 -10.88
C PRO A 30 11.15 -8.11 -12.00
N ASN A 31 11.29 -9.40 -12.33
CA ASN A 31 10.60 -10.04 -13.45
C ASN A 31 9.26 -10.67 -13.05
N ARG A 32 8.90 -10.65 -11.76
CA ARG A 32 7.63 -11.22 -11.32
C ARG A 32 6.47 -10.44 -11.93
N ILE A 33 5.43 -11.15 -12.40
CA ILE A 33 4.24 -10.51 -12.95
C ILE A 33 3.30 -10.08 -11.82
N ILE A 34 2.96 -8.80 -11.79
CA ILE A 34 1.99 -8.17 -10.91
C ILE A 34 0.81 -7.70 -11.75
N CYS A 35 -0.38 -8.21 -11.42
CA CYS A 35 -1.63 -7.81 -12.04
C CYS A 35 -2.44 -6.90 -11.12
N GLU A 36 -2.61 -5.64 -11.49
CA GLU A 36 -3.41 -4.67 -10.74
C GLU A 36 -4.70 -4.33 -11.48
N LYS A 37 -5.77 -4.08 -10.73
CA LYS A 37 -7.02 -3.53 -11.26
C LYS A 37 -6.95 -2.02 -11.17
N GLN A 38 -7.02 -1.33 -12.30
CA GLN A 38 -7.06 0.12 -12.37
C GLN A 38 -8.46 0.58 -12.74
N GLU A 39 -8.98 1.54 -11.99
CA GLU A 39 -10.20 2.26 -12.33
C GLU A 39 -9.93 3.23 -13.49
N VAL A 40 -10.92 3.38 -14.37
CA VAL A 40 -10.82 4.31 -15.49
C VAL A 40 -11.42 5.65 -15.07
N VAL A 41 -10.60 6.70 -15.05
CA VAL A 41 -11.04 8.07 -14.73
C VAL A 41 -12.19 8.47 -15.65
N GLY A 42 -13.28 8.98 -15.07
CA GLY A 42 -14.49 9.35 -15.81
C GLY A 42 -15.51 8.23 -16.01
N SER A 43 -15.19 6.99 -15.58
CA SER A 43 -16.16 5.89 -15.54
C SER A 43 -16.40 5.43 -14.11
N ARG A 44 -17.68 5.25 -13.74
CA ARG A 44 -18.07 4.78 -12.39
C ARG A 44 -18.01 3.26 -12.23
N LEU A 45 -17.86 2.52 -13.33
CA LEU A 45 -17.95 1.05 -13.34
C LEU A 45 -16.81 0.38 -14.13
N ALA A 46 -16.12 1.11 -15.01
CA ALA A 46 -15.07 0.49 -15.81
C ALA A 46 -13.80 0.30 -14.99
N THR A 47 -13.38 -0.97 -14.88
CA THR A 47 -12.08 -1.35 -14.35
C THR A 47 -11.32 -2.15 -15.40
N LYS A 48 -10.03 -1.89 -15.52
CA LYS A 48 -9.10 -2.64 -16.39
C LYS A 48 -8.12 -3.41 -15.52
N LYS A 49 -7.84 -4.66 -15.89
CA LYS A 49 -6.77 -5.44 -15.27
C LYS A 49 -5.51 -5.28 -16.11
N ILE A 50 -4.43 -4.80 -15.51
CA ILE A 50 -3.14 -4.63 -16.17
C ILE A 50 -2.13 -5.53 -15.46
N CYS A 51 -1.50 -6.41 -16.22
CA CYS A 51 -0.45 -7.30 -15.74
C CYS A 51 0.88 -6.86 -16.33
N MET A 52 1.88 -6.67 -15.48
CA MET A 52 3.23 -6.22 -15.87
C MET A 52 4.25 -6.78 -14.89
N THR A 53 5.51 -6.79 -15.27
CA THR A 53 6.61 -7.11 -14.36
C THR A 53 6.76 -6.07 -13.27
N ALA A 54 7.33 -6.43 -12.12
CA ALA A 54 7.60 -5.49 -11.04
C ALA A 54 8.52 -4.34 -11.49
N ALA A 55 9.49 -4.61 -12.37
CA ALA A 55 10.35 -3.59 -12.96
C ALA A 55 9.56 -2.57 -13.79
N GLU A 56 8.66 -3.04 -14.68
CA GLU A 56 7.82 -2.16 -15.50
C GLU A 56 6.89 -1.28 -14.64
N TRP A 57 6.39 -1.81 -13.51
CA TRP A 57 5.61 -1.02 -12.56
C TRP A 57 6.43 0.10 -11.91
N ASP A 58 7.68 -0.16 -11.54
CA ASP A 58 8.57 0.86 -10.97
C ASP A 58 8.93 1.93 -12.00
N ASP A 59 9.26 1.52 -13.22
CA ASP A 59 9.55 2.42 -14.33
C ASP A 59 8.38 3.36 -14.60
N ARG A 60 7.15 2.81 -14.72
CA ARG A 60 5.97 3.64 -14.93
C ARG A 60 5.73 4.62 -13.78
N LYS A 61 5.92 4.17 -12.53
CA LYS A 61 5.76 5.04 -11.35
C LYS A 61 6.74 6.20 -11.36
N ARG A 62 7.97 5.97 -11.84
CA ARG A 62 8.99 7.00 -12.00
C ARG A 62 8.57 8.01 -13.09
N GLU A 63 8.14 7.52 -14.24
CA GLU A 63 7.64 8.36 -15.33
C GLU A 63 6.44 9.22 -14.91
N ASP A 64 5.46 8.62 -14.22
CA ASP A 64 4.28 9.33 -13.69
C ASP A 64 4.69 10.45 -12.73
N ARG A 65 5.65 10.17 -11.82
CA ARG A 65 6.18 11.19 -10.89
C ARG A 65 6.84 12.33 -11.64
N GLU A 66 7.67 12.03 -12.64
CA GLU A 66 8.34 13.05 -13.45
C GLU A 66 7.34 13.91 -14.23
N ALA A 67 6.29 13.31 -14.78
CA ALA A 67 5.23 14.03 -15.47
C ALA A 67 4.48 14.99 -14.53
N ILE A 68 4.11 14.52 -13.33
CA ILE A 68 3.47 15.36 -12.31
C ILE A 68 4.39 16.50 -11.89
N ASP A 69 5.65 16.22 -11.60
CA ASP A 69 6.62 17.23 -11.15
C ASP A 69 6.86 18.30 -12.23
N LYS A 70 6.98 17.91 -13.51
CA LYS A 70 7.05 18.86 -14.62
C LYS A 70 5.80 19.75 -14.69
N GLY A 71 4.60 19.17 -14.56
CA GLY A 71 3.35 19.92 -14.55
C GLY A 71 3.25 20.89 -13.35
N GLN A 72 3.69 20.48 -12.17
CA GLN A 72 3.72 21.33 -10.98
C GLN A 72 4.72 22.48 -11.12
N ARG A 73 5.91 22.23 -11.68
CA ARG A 73 6.91 23.27 -11.95
C ARG A 73 6.40 24.31 -12.95
N GLN A 74 5.67 23.88 -13.99
CA GLN A 74 5.06 24.78 -14.96
C GLN A 74 3.90 25.59 -14.35
N ALA A 75 3.02 24.95 -13.57
CA ALA A 75 1.91 25.62 -12.90
C ALA A 75 2.36 26.59 -11.80
N ARG A 76 3.56 26.41 -11.23
CA ARG A 76 4.21 27.31 -10.26
C ARG A 76 5.14 28.34 -10.91
N GLY A 77 5.27 28.36 -12.24
CA GLY A 77 5.91 29.45 -12.98
C GLY A 77 5.13 30.76 -12.82
N PRO A 78 5.74 31.94 -13.09
CA PRO A 78 5.28 33.21 -12.56
C PRO A 78 4.06 33.74 -13.34
N SER A 79 2.87 33.21 -13.06
CA SER A 79 1.63 33.93 -13.35
C SER A 79 1.32 34.83 -12.15
N GLY A 80 2.06 35.94 -12.09
CA GLY A 80 2.00 36.95 -11.05
C GLY A 80 2.71 38.23 -11.50
N SER A 81 2.25 38.80 -12.62
CA SER A 81 2.55 40.16 -13.08
C SER A 81 1.35 40.71 -13.83
#